data_AF-A0A443P9A5-F1
#
_entry.id   AF-A0A443P9A5-F1
#
_cell.length_a   1.000
_cell.length_b   1.000
_cell.length_c   1.000
_cell.angle_alpha   90.00
_cell.angle_beta   90.00
_cell.angle_gamma   90.00
#
_symmetry.space_group_name_H-M   'P 1'
#
loop_
_entity.id
_entity.type
_entity.pdbx_description
1 polymer ?
#
loop_
_entity_poly.entity_id
_entity_poly.type
_entity_poly.pdbx_seq_one_letter_code
_entity_poly.pdbx_strand_id
1 'polypeptide(L)'
;MFAEQFYNEKLITSVLRIGVEVGTKVWAKGKEKRPVMGREEIKRFVAQLMGGRDEADERRMRARELGEMAKRALEKGGSSYMDLDRLIEDLKMYSHRDNK
;
A
#
# COMPACT_ATOMS: atom_id res chain seq x y z
N MET A 1 -4.96 6.95 -15.04
CA MET A 1 -5.28 6.07 -13.89
C MET A 1 -5.29 6.94 -12.65
N PHE A 2 -6.47 7.22 -12.08
CA PHE A 2 -6.59 8.13 -10.93
C PHE A 2 -7.70 7.70 -9.94
N ALA A 3 -8.14 6.43 -9.94
CA ALA A 3 -9.33 6.04 -9.18
C ALA A 3 -8.99 5.64 -7.74
N GLU A 4 -7.99 4.79 -7.56
CA GLU A 4 -7.67 4.12 -6.30
C GLU A 4 -6.69 4.89 -5.40
N GLN A 5 -6.01 5.91 -5.94
CA GLN A 5 -4.93 6.62 -5.25
C GLN A 5 -5.36 7.26 -3.92
N PHE A 6 -6.57 7.81 -3.84
CA PHE A 6 -7.10 8.42 -2.61
C PHE A 6 -7.36 7.38 -1.51
N TYR A 7 -7.85 6.20 -1.88
CA TYR A 7 -8.04 5.09 -0.94
C TYR A 7 -6.69 4.54 -0.48
N ASN A 8 -5.75 4.36 -1.41
CA ASN A 8 -4.40 3.88 -1.10
C ASN A 8 -3.64 4.88 -0.20
N GLU A 9 -3.80 6.19 -0.40
CA GLU A 9 -3.24 7.20 0.50
C GLU A 9 -3.78 7.04 1.91
N LYS A 10 -5.10 6.83 2.09
CA LYS A 10 -5.69 6.61 3.42
C LYS A 10 -5.26 5.28 4.05
N LEU A 11 -5.13 4.23 3.26
CA LEU A 11 -4.54 2.97 3.73
C LEU A 11 -3.11 3.19 4.26
N ILE A 12 -2.26 3.88 3.49
CA ILE A 12 -0.84 4.11 3.83
C ILE A 12 -0.69 5.05 5.04
N THR A 13 -1.50 6.10 5.13
CA THR A 13 -1.33 7.19 6.11
C THR A 13 -2.15 7.01 7.37
N SER A 14 -3.40 6.54 7.26
CA SER A 14 -4.35 6.49 8.38
C SER A 14 -4.43 5.10 9.01
N VAL A 15 -4.41 4.05 8.19
CA VAL A 15 -4.54 2.65 8.65
C VAL A 15 -3.16 2.08 9.00
N LEU A 16 -2.27 1.97 8.02
CA LEU A 16 -0.91 1.42 8.21
C LEU A 16 0.02 2.42 8.89
N ARG A 17 -0.27 3.72 8.78
CA ARG A 17 0.51 4.82 9.38
C ARG A 17 1.99 4.74 9.04
N ILE A 18 2.33 4.43 7.79
CA ILE A 18 3.72 4.32 7.30
C ILE A 18 4.13 5.48 6.38
N GLY A 19 3.19 6.35 6.00
CA GLY A 19 3.43 7.51 5.15
C GLY A 19 2.98 8.83 5.77
N VAL A 20 3.16 9.91 5.01
CA VAL A 20 2.69 11.25 5.33
C VAL A 20 1.72 11.68 4.22
N GLU A 21 0.53 12.14 4.60
CA GLU A 21 -0.48 12.64 3.67
C GLU A 21 -0.01 13.96 3.06
N VAL A 22 0.04 14.00 1.73
CA VAL A 22 0.39 15.20 0.97
C VAL A 22 -0.91 15.75 0.44
N GLY A 23 -1.33 16.91 0.96
CA GLY A 23 -2.70 17.43 0.89
C GLY A 23 -3.28 17.79 -0.49
N THR A 24 -2.94 17.08 -1.57
CA THR A 24 -3.60 17.19 -2.87
C THR A 24 -4.99 16.56 -2.82
N LYS A 25 -5.93 17.23 -2.15
CA LYS A 25 -7.32 16.78 -1.96
C LYS A 25 -8.18 16.88 -3.24
N VAL A 26 -7.60 17.26 -4.37
CA VAL A 26 -8.35 17.50 -5.62
C VAL A 26 -8.15 16.35 -6.59
N TRP A 27 -9.20 15.54 -6.76
CA TRP A 27 -9.27 14.58 -7.86
C TRP A 27 -9.39 15.33 -9.19
N ALA A 28 -8.45 15.10 -10.10
CA ALA A 28 -8.48 15.71 -11.43
C ALA A 28 -8.11 14.69 -12.51
N LYS A 29 -8.97 14.59 -13.53
CA LYS A 29 -8.86 13.68 -14.67
C LYS A 29 -7.72 14.05 -15.63
N GLY A 30 -7.19 15.27 -15.57
CA GLY A 30 -6.08 15.76 -16.41
C GLY A 30 -5.04 16.54 -15.62
N LYS A 31 -3.77 16.50 -16.05
CA LYS A 31 -2.63 17.17 -15.37
C LYS A 31 -2.84 18.68 -15.22
N GLU A 32 -3.49 19.30 -16.19
CA GLU A 32 -3.74 20.75 -16.20
C GLU A 32 -4.72 21.23 -15.12
N LYS A 33 -5.53 20.33 -14.56
CA LYS A 33 -6.49 20.66 -13.50
C LYS A 33 -5.98 20.27 -12.10
N ARG A 34 -4.74 19.79 -11.99
CA ARG A 34 -4.15 19.43 -10.70
C ARG A 34 -3.50 20.67 -10.09
N PRO A 35 -3.83 21.01 -8.83
CA PRO A 35 -3.10 22.06 -8.13
C PRO A 35 -1.61 21.68 -8.06
N VAL A 36 -0.75 22.61 -8.46
CA VAL A 36 0.70 22.43 -8.39
C VAL A 36 1.13 22.75 -6.96
N MET A 37 1.73 21.79 -6.28
CA MET A 37 2.28 21.98 -4.95
C MET A 37 3.57 22.79 -5.02
N GLY A 38 3.70 23.79 -4.14
CA GLY A 38 4.90 24.62 -4.07
C GLY A 38 6.09 23.84 -3.51
N ARG A 39 7.31 24.24 -3.90
CA ARG A 39 8.56 23.61 -3.41
C ARG A 39 8.68 23.59 -1.89
N GLU A 40 8.20 24.63 -1.21
CA GLU A 40 8.29 24.75 0.26
C GLU A 40 7.34 23.77 0.96
N GLU A 41 6.17 23.51 0.36
CA GLU A 41 5.23 22.49 0.87
C GLU A 41 5.83 21.09 0.71
N ILE A 42 6.40 20.79 -0.45
CA ILE A 42 7.11 19.53 -0.71
C ILE A 42 8.23 19.35 0.32
N LYS A 43 9.06 20.39 0.54
CA LYS A 43 10.14 20.36 1.52
C LYS A 43 9.63 20.06 2.93
N ARG A 44 8.49 20.62 3.34
CA ARG A 44 7.87 20.36 4.65
C ARG A 44 7.46 18.89 4.79
N PHE A 45 6.79 18.32 3.79
CA PHE A 45 6.35 16.92 3.84
C PHE A 45 7.52 15.94 3.81
N VAL A 46 8.56 16.23 3.01
CA VAL A 46 9.79 15.44 3.01
C VAL A 46 10.48 15.52 4.38
N ALA A 47 10.58 16.71 4.98
CA ALA A 47 11.16 16.87 6.31
C ALA A 47 10.34 16.13 7.39
N GLN A 48 9.01 16.11 7.29
CA GLN A 48 8.16 15.34 8.20
C GLN A 48 8.35 13.83 8.01
N LEU A 49 8.45 13.35 6.77
CA LEU A 49 8.66 11.94 6.47
C LEU A 49 10.03 11.45 6.97
N MET A 50 11.08 12.24 6.73
CA MET A 50 12.48 11.89 6.98
C MET A 50 12.99 12.30 8.38
N GLY A 51 12.30 13.21 9.07
CA GLY A 51 12.80 13.85 10.28
C GLY A 51 13.21 12.89 11.41
N GLY A 52 14.08 13.34 12.31
CA GLY A 52 14.58 12.54 13.44
C GLY A 52 13.71 12.64 14.71
N ARG A 53 12.39 12.72 14.55
CA ARG A 53 11.45 12.71 15.68
C ARG A 53 10.84 11.32 15.82
N ASP A 54 10.36 11.00 17.02
CA ASP A 54 9.76 9.71 17.38
C ASP A 54 8.77 9.18 16.33
N GLU A 55 7.90 10.04 15.79
CA GLU A 55 6.91 9.63 14.78
C GLU A 55 7.53 9.07 13.48
N ALA A 56 8.69 9.57 13.04
CA ALA A 56 9.34 9.11 11.82
C ALA A 56 10.08 7.78 12.04
N ASP A 57 10.64 7.57 13.24
CA ASP A 57 11.19 6.28 13.62
C ASP A 57 10.09 5.22 13.74
N GLU A 58 8.94 5.56 14.34
CA GLU A 58 7.76 4.68 14.38
C GLU A 58 7.26 4.30 12.98
N ARG A 59 7.18 5.27 12.05
CA ARG A 59 6.82 4.99 10.65
C ARG A 59 7.79 3.99 10.03
N ARG A 60 9.10 4.18 10.21
CA ARG A 60 10.14 3.29 9.69
C ARG A 60 10.06 1.90 10.32
N MET A 61 9.76 1.80 11.61
CA MET A 61 9.57 0.53 12.31
C MET A 61 8.37 -0.23 11.75
N ARG A 62 7.19 0.40 11.68
CA ARG A 62 5.98 -0.21 11.09
C ARG A 62 6.20 -0.66 9.65
N ALA A 63 6.88 0.14 8.85
CA ALA A 63 7.20 -0.22 7.46
C ALA A 63 8.11 -1.46 7.37
N ARG A 64 9.09 -1.60 8.27
CA ARG A 64 9.94 -2.80 8.35
C ARG A 64 9.14 -4.03 8.76
N GLU A 65 8.30 -3.92 9.79
CA GLU A 65 7.43 -5.01 10.25
C GLU A 65 6.50 -5.51 9.14
N LEU A 66 5.87 -4.59 8.40
CA LEU A 66 5.04 -4.92 7.24
C LEU A 66 5.84 -5.62 6.15
N GLY A 67 7.08 -5.19 5.90
CA GLY A 67 7.98 -5.86 4.95
C GLY A 67 8.28 -7.30 5.35
N GLU A 68 8.55 -7.54 6.64
CA GLU A 68 8.78 -8.90 7.15
C GLU A 68 7.50 -9.76 7.13
N MET A 69 6.33 -9.17 7.41
CA MET A 69 5.05 -9.86 7.26
C MET A 69 4.79 -10.28 5.80
N ALA A 70 5.06 -9.39 4.85
CA ALA A 70 4.89 -9.66 3.43
C ALA A 70 5.80 -10.80 2.95
N LYS A 71 7.06 -10.86 3.41
CA LYS A 71 7.96 -11.97 3.13
C LYS A 71 7.42 -13.29 3.68
N ARG A 72 7.06 -13.32 4.97
CA ARG A 72 6.50 -14.52 5.63
C ARG A 72 5.20 -15.02 4.97
N ALA A 73 4.38 -14.12 4.43
CA ALA A 73 3.15 -14.49 3.73
C ALA A 73 3.40 -15.32 2.46
N LEU A 74 4.57 -15.16 1.82
CA LEU A 74 4.97 -15.86 0.59
C LEU A 74 5.84 -17.10 0.84
N GLU A 75 6.42 -17.24 2.03
CA GLU A 75 7.18 -18.43 2.41
C GLU A 75 6.27 -19.67 2.49
N LYS A 76 6.85 -20.87 2.45
CA LYS A 76 6.09 -22.12 2.53
C LYS A 76 5.32 -22.17 3.85
N GLY A 77 4.00 -22.34 3.77
CA GLY A 77 3.08 -22.28 4.91
C GLY A 77 2.62 -20.86 5.29
N GLY A 78 3.05 -19.85 4.53
CA GLY A 78 2.57 -18.48 4.64
C GLY A 78 1.15 -18.31 4.06
N SER A 79 0.46 -17.25 4.47
CA SER A 79 -0.95 -17.05 4.11
C SER A 79 -1.19 -16.97 2.61
N SER A 80 -0.42 -16.15 1.89
CA SER A 80 -0.57 -16.00 0.43
C SER A 80 -0.12 -17.24 -0.33
N TYR A 81 0.91 -17.94 0.17
CA TYR A 81 1.32 -19.23 -0.37
C TYR A 81 0.18 -20.25 -0.29
N MET A 82 -0.43 -20.39 0.90
CA MET A 82 -1.53 -21.32 1.12
C MET A 82 -2.80 -20.93 0.35
N ASP A 83 -3.10 -19.64 0.22
CA ASP A 83 -4.25 -19.18 -0.56
C ASP A 83 -4.10 -19.52 -2.06
N LEU A 84 -2.88 -19.43 -2.60
CA LEU A 84 -2.60 -19.86 -3.96
C LEU A 84 -2.75 -21.37 -4.13
N ASP A 85 -2.24 -22.16 -3.18
CA ASP A 85 -2.41 -23.62 -3.19
C ASP A 85 -3.89 -24.00 -3.20
N ARG A 86 -4.70 -23.38 -2.32
CA ARG A 86 -6.16 -23.59 -2.27
C ARG A 86 -6.83 -23.22 -3.59
N LEU A 87 -6.47 -22.08 -4.18
CA LEU A 87 -7.01 -21.67 -5.47
C LEU A 87 -6.70 -22.70 -6.57
N ILE A 88 -5.50 -23.26 -6.59
CA ILE A 88 -5.12 -24.31 -7.56
C ILE A 88 -5.93 -25.58 -7.34
N GLU A 89 -6.13 -26.00 -6.08
CA GLU A 89 -6.96 -27.15 -5.73
C GLU A 89 -8.42 -26.96 -6.17
N ASP A 90 -8.99 -25.78 -5.89
CA ASP A 90 -10.34 -25.44 -6.31
C ASP A 90 -10.48 -25.54 -7.84
N LEU A 91 -9.56 -24.93 -8.60
CA LEU A 91 -9.58 -24.98 -10.07
C LEU A 91 -9.47 -26.41 -10.61
N LYS A 92 -8.65 -27.28 -10.01
CA LYS A 92 -8.58 -28.70 -10.39
C LYS A 92 -9.91 -29.41 -10.14
N MET A 93 -10.55 -29.16 -9.00
CA MET A 93 -11.85 -29.74 -8.68
C MET A 93 -12.94 -29.28 -9.66
N TYR A 94 -12.93 -28.00 -10.06
CA TYR A 94 -13.85 -27.49 -11.08
C TYR A 94 -13.64 -28.19 -12.43
N SER A 95 -12.39 -28.29 -12.92
CA SER A 95 -12.10 -28.95 -14.20
C SER A 95 -12.51 -30.44 -14.24
N HIS A 96 -12.43 -31.14 -13.11
CA HIS A 96 -12.90 -32.53 -13.02
C HIS A 96 -14.44 -32.66 -12.98
N ARG A 97 -15.16 -31.62 -12.58
CA ARG A 97 -16.62 -31.60 -12.60
C ARG A 97 -17.18 -31.33 -13.99
N ASP A 98 -16.48 -30.54 -14.81
CA ASP A 98 -16.90 -30.21 -16.19
C ASP A 98 -16.60 -31.33 -17.20
N ASN A 99 -15.71 -32.27 -16.86
CA ASN A 99 -15.34 -33.43 -17.68
C ASN A 99 -16.18 -34.70 -17.39
N LYS A 100 -17.32 -34.56 -16.70
CA LYS A 100 -18.21 -35.67 -16.31
C LYS A 100 -19.64 -35.40 -16.74
#